data_AF-A0A418RNG4-F1
#
_entry.id   AF-A0A418RNG4-F1
#
_cell.length_a   1.000
_cell.length_b   1.000
_cell.length_c   1.000
_cell.angle_alpha   90.00
_cell.angle_beta   90.00
_cell.angle_gamma   90.00
#
_symmetry.space_group_name_H-M   'P 1'
#
loop_
_entity.id
_entity.type
_entity.pdbx_description
1 polymer ?
#
loop_
_entity_poly.entity_id
_entity_poly.type
_entity_poly.pdbx_seq_one_letter_code
_entity_poly.pdbx_strand_id
1 'polypeptide(L)' 'MDIVIADAGPLIALAKITHLHILKDLFSRIIITQAVVNECLQAQTDDALLIKQALAQDTLARF' A
#
# COMPACT_ATOMS: atom_id res chain seq x y z
N MET A 1 15.14 6.82 -1.90
CA MET A 1 15.39 5.43 -2.31
C MET A 1 14.06 4.83 -2.70
N ASP A 2 14.02 4.13 -3.82
CA ASP A 2 12.79 3.53 -4.35
C ASP A 2 12.65 2.10 -3.84
N ILE A 3 11.42 1.67 -3.57
CA ILE A 3 11.11 0.32 -3.12
C ILE A 3 10.02 -0.31 -3.96
N VAL A 4 10.16 -1.61 -4.20
CA VAL A 4 9.09 -2.46 -4.75
C VAL A 4 8.57 -3.35 -3.63
N ILE A 5 7.26 -3.30 -3.38
CA ILE A 5 6.57 -4.18 -2.44
C ILE A 5 5.85 -5.25 -3.27
N ALA A 6 6.31 -6.50 -3.13
CA ALA A 6 5.79 -7.66 -3.84
C ALA A 6 4.91 -8.59 -2.97
N ASP A 7 4.69 -8.22 -1.70
CA ASP A 7 3.85 -8.93 -0.73
C ASP A 7 2.85 -7.95 -0.11
N ALA A 8 1.58 -8.34 -0.03
CA ALA A 8 0.52 -7.53 0.54
C ALA A 8 0.53 -7.54 2.07
N GLY A 9 1.08 -8.57 2.72
CA GLY A 9 1.08 -8.73 4.17
C GLY A 9 1.55 -7.48 4.92
N PRO A 10 2.72 -6.90 4.59
CA PRO A 10 3.21 -5.67 5.21
C PRO A 10 2.31 -4.44 4.99
N LEU A 11 1.71 -4.29 3.81
CA LEU A 11 0.80 -3.16 3.52
C LEU A 11 -0.48 -3.27 4.33
N ILE A 12 -1.07 -4.46 4.37
CA ILE A 12 -2.26 -4.77 5.16
C ILE A 12 -1.98 -4.53 6.64
N ALA A 13 -0.84 -5.01 7.15
CA ALA A 13 -0.45 -4.82 8.54
C ALA A 13 -0.31 -3.34 8.91
N LEU A 14 0.39 -2.54 8.09
CA LEU A 14 0.55 -1.10 8.30
C LEU A 14 -0.78 -0.34 8.19
N ALA A 15 -1.64 -0.72 7.25
CA ALA A 15 -2.95 -0.13 7.07
C ALA A 15 -3.86 -0.38 8.28
N LYS A 16 -3.87 -1.60 8.83
CA LYS A 16 -4.64 -1.97 10.02
C LYS A 16 -4.28 -1.15 11.26
N ILE A 17 -3.02 -0.75 11.38
CA ILE A 17 -2.57 0.12 12.47
C ILE A 17 -2.54 1.60 12.07
N THR A 18 -3.02 1.97 10.87
CA THR A 18 -3.05 3.36 10.37
C THR A 18 -1.66 4.00 10.17
N HIS A 19 -0.62 3.20 9.93
CA HIS A 19 0.77 3.65 9.76
C HIS A 19 1.32 3.52 8.33
N LEU A 20 0.47 3.48 7.30
CA LEU A 20 0.92 3.51 5.89
C LEU A 20 1.82 4.72 5.55
N HIS A 21 1.69 5.83 6.30
CA HIS A 21 2.50 7.04 6.11
C HIS A 21 4.00 6.80 6.27
N ILE A 22 4.41 5.84 7.10
CA ILE A 22 5.83 5.50 7.33
C ILE A 22 6.53 5.14 6.01
N LEU A 23 5.82 4.51 5.07
CA LEU A 23 6.40 4.17 3.77
C LEU A 23 6.85 5.42 3.00
N LYS A 24 6.11 6.52 3.09
CA LYS A 24 6.47 7.80 2.45
C LYS A 24 7.62 8.51 3.17
N ASP A 25 7.73 8.32 4.48
CA ASP A 25 8.82 8.89 5.27
C ASP A 25 10.16 8.19 4.98
N LEU A 26 10.11 6.90 4.62
CA LEU A 26 11.30 6.07 4.35
C LEU A 26 11.69 6.03 2.86
N PHE A 27 10.72 6.09 1.95
CA PHE A 27 10.95 5.85 0.53
C PHE A 27 10.43 7.01 -0.32
N SER A 28 11.23 7.39 -1.32
CA SER A 28 10.87 8.44 -2.29
C SER A 28 9.77 7.98 -3.24
N ARG A 29 9.75 6.69 -3.55
CA ARG A 29 8.77 6.08 -4.45
C ARG A 29 8.49 4.66 -3.99
N ILE A 30 7.20 4.33 -3.87
CA ILE A 30 6.74 3.01 -3.46
C ILE A 30 5.97 2.42 -4.63
N ILE A 31 6.46 1.30 -5.14
CA ILE A 31 5.90 0.61 -6.29
C ILE A 31 5.30 -0.71 -5.79
N ILE A 32 4.07 -1.00 -6.19
CA ILE A 32 3.38 -2.25 -5.87
C ILE A 32 2.94 -2.96 -7.15
N THR A 33 2.95 -4.28 -7.13
CA THR A 33 2.46 -5.09 -8.25
C THR A 33 0.93 -5.13 -8.29
N GLN A 34 0.34 -5.39 -9.46
CA GLN A 34 -1.11 -5.58 -9.56
C GLN A 34 -1.62 -6.76 -8.70
N ALA A 35 -0.80 -7.79 -8.47
CA ALA A 35 -1.15 -8.89 -7.57
C ALA A 35 -1.35 -8.40 -6.12
N VAL A 36 -0.42 -7.56 -5.63
CA VAL A 36 -0.50 -6.96 -4.29
C VAL A 36 -1.71 -6.03 -4.17
N VAL A 37 -2.02 -5.25 -5.21
CA VAL A 37 -3.25 -4.42 -5.26
C VAL A 37 -4.48 -5.30 -5.10
N ASN A 38 -4.56 -6.40 -5.85
CA ASN A 38 -5.73 -7.28 -5.84
C ASN A 38 -5.92 -7.93 -4.47
N GLU A 39 -4.84 -8.38 -3.84
CA GLU A 39 -4.88 -8.98 -2.50
C GLU A 39 -5.29 -7.96 -1.43
N CYS A 40 -4.70 -6.76 -1.45
CA CYS A 40 -5.05 -5.69 -0.51
C CYS A 40 -6.51 -5.23 -0.62
N LEU A 41 -7.09 -5.31 -1.83
CA LEU A 41 -8.45 -4.83 -2.11
C LEU A 41 -9.49 -5.95 -2.18
N GLN A 42 -9.11 -7.20 -1.88
CA GLN A 42 -10.00 -8.35 -1.95
C GLN A 42 -11.14 -8.26 -0.92
N ALA A 43 -10.85 -7.69 0.25
CA ALA A 43 -11.82 -7.50 1.33
C ALA A 43 -12.30 -6.04 1.41
N GLN A 44 -13.56 -5.82 1.77
CA GLN A 44 -14.12 -4.48 2.01
C GLN A 44 -13.94 -4.08 3.48
N THR A 45 -12.70 -4.02 3.91
CA THR A 45 -12.30 -3.68 5.28
C THR A 45 -11.69 -2.27 5.34
N ASP A 46 -11.59 -1.68 6.54
CA ASP A 46 -11.11 -0.30 6.72
C ASP A 46 -9.67 -0.10 6.22
N ASP A 47 -8.82 -1.11 6.40
CA ASP A 47 -7.45 -1.15 5.85
C ASP A 47 -7.43 -1.14 4.32
N ALA A 48 -8.34 -1.86 3.67
CA ALA A 48 -8.49 -1.84 2.21
C ALA A 48 -8.90 -0.45 1.70
N LEU A 49 -9.75 0.28 2.45
CA LEU A 49 -10.10 1.67 2.13
C LEU A 49 -8.89 2.60 2.22
N LEU A 50 -8.06 2.46 3.27
CA LEU A 50 -6.83 3.24 3.43
C LEU A 50 -5.84 2.98 2.29
N ILE A 51 -5.67 1.71 1.90
CA ILE A 51 -4.80 1.35 0.77
C ILE A 51 -5.36 1.92 -0.55
N LYS A 52 -6.68 1.87 -0.75
CA LYS A 52 -7.34 2.46 -1.92
C LYS A 52 -7.15 3.98 -2.00
N GLN A 53 -7.22 4.68 -0.87
CA GLN A 53 -6.94 6.12 -0.80
C GLN A 53 -5.47 6.40 -1.11
N ALA A 54 -4.53 5.61 -0.56
CA ALA A 54 -3.11 5.75 -0.84
C ALA A 54 -2.80 5.59 -2.34
N LEU A 55 -3.47 4.64 -3.02
CA LEU A 55 -3.40 4.48 -4.46
C LEU A 55 -3.96 5.69 -5.23
N ALA A 56 -5.07 6.27 -4.79
CA ALA A 56 -5.68 7.43 -5.44
C ALA A 56 -4.88 8.73 -5.25
N GLN A 57 -4.10 8.83 -4.18
CA GLN A 57 -3.25 9.98 -3.84
C GLN A 57 -1.81 9.84 -4.37
N ASP A 58 -1.57 8.88 -5.28
CA ASP A 58 -0.26 8.59 -5.87
C ASP A 58 0.83 8.27 -4.81
N THR A 59 0.40 7.80 -3.64
CA THR A 59 1.30 7.33 -2.56
C THR A 59 1.90 5.99 -2.89
N LEU A 60 1.08 5.12 -3.51
CA LEU A 60 1.45 3.80 -3.96
C LEU A 60 1.31 3.79 -5.48
N ALA A 61 2.45 3.70 -6.18
CA ALA A 61 2.47 3.60 -7.63
C ALA A 61 2.26 2.14 -8.05
N ARG A 62 1.47 1.92 -9.11
CA ARG A 62 1.29 0.59 -9.69
C ARG A 62 2.35 0.33 -10.76
N PHE A 63 2.93 -0.87 -10.74
CA PHE A 63 3.72 -1.42 -11.84
C PHE A 63 2.86 -2.33 -12.71
#